data_AF-A0A1H9GER8-F1
#
_entry.id   AF-A0A1H9GER8-F1
#
_cell.length_a   1.000
_cell.length_b   1.000
_cell.length_c   1.000
_cell.angle_alpha   90.00
_cell.angle_beta   90.00
_cell.angle_gamma   90.00
#
_symmetry.space_group_name_H-M   'P 1'
#
loop_
_entity.id
_entity.type
_entity.pdbx_description
1 polymer ?
#
loop_
_entity_poly.entity_id
_entity_poly.type
_entity_poly.pdbx_seq_one_letter_code
_entity_poly.pdbx_strand_id
1 'polypeptide(L)' 'MIRLLWSLALLAGLSACANVKPWQRGTLARPDMQLEADPVQAQLDDHIYFSKEAASGGRGFGGGGCGCN' A
#
# COMPACT_ATOMS: atom_id res chain seq x y z
N MET A 1 -8.97 -24.19 27.36
CA MET A 1 -7.99 -23.10 27.62
C MET A 1 -7.35 -22.60 26.33
N ILE A 2 -6.69 -23.45 25.52
CA ILE A 2 -6.04 -23.02 24.27
C ILE A 2 -7.01 -22.32 23.29
N ARG A 3 -8.23 -22.86 23.11
CA ARG A 3 -9.25 -22.30 22.20
C ARG A 3 -9.67 -20.88 22.58
N LEU A 4 -9.76 -20.60 23.88
CA LEU A 4 -10.12 -19.26 24.39
C LEU A 4 -9.02 -18.24 24.11
N LEU A 5 -7.75 -18.66 24.22
CA LEU A 5 -6.59 -17.82 23.89
C LEU A 5 -6.56 -17.46 22.40
N TRP A 6 -6.86 -18.43 21.51
CA TRP A 6 -6.96 -18.18 20.07
C TRP A 6 -8.11 -17.23 19.73
N SER A 7 -9.29 -17.40 20.33
CA SER A 7 -10.41 -16.48 20.16
C SER A 7 -10.06 -15.06 20.59
N LEU A 8 -9.39 -14.91 21.75
CA LEU A 8 -9.03 -13.60 22.29
C LEU A 8 -7.95 -12.89 21.45
N ALA A 9 -6.97 -13.63 20.93
CA ALA A 9 -5.97 -13.10 20.01
C ALA A 9 -6.59 -12.59 18.69
N LEU A 10 -7.58 -13.33 18.16
CA LEU A 10 -8.30 -12.92 16.95
C LEU A 10 -9.09 -11.62 17.17
N LEU A 11 -9.78 -11.50 18.32
CA LEU A 11 -10.53 -10.29 18.67
C LEU A 11 -9.62 -9.06 18.87
N ALA A 12 -8.42 -9.24 19.43
CA ALA A 12 -7.48 -8.14 19.62
C ALA A 12 -6.96 -7.55 18.30
N GLY A 13 -6.84 -8.36 17.24
CA GLY A 13 -6.39 -7.90 15.92
C GLY A 13 -7.38 -6.98 15.20
N LEU A 14 -8.67 -7.03 15.54
CA LEU A 14 -9.70 -6.18 14.92
C LEU A 14 -9.62 -4.70 15.35
N SER A 15 -8.92 -4.39 16.46
CA SER A 15 -8.74 -3.02 16.96
C SER A 15 -7.58 -2.25 16.31
N ALA A 16 -6.88 -2.84 15.34
CA ALA A 16 -5.70 -2.22 14.72
C ALA A 16 -6.02 -1.09 13.73
N CYS A 17 -7.28 -0.94 13.31
CA CYS A 17 -7.70 0.12 12.39
C CYS A 17 -7.91 1.44 13.15
N ALA A 18 -7.03 2.42 12.95
CA ALA A 18 -7.15 3.77 13.50
C ALA A 18 -7.63 4.77 12.44
N ASN A 19 -8.57 5.65 12.81
CA ASN A 19 -8.99 6.75 11.94
C ASN A 19 -7.93 7.88 12.01
N VAL A 20 -7.27 8.14 10.88
CA VAL A 20 -6.21 9.16 10.78
C VAL A 20 -6.81 10.49 10.33
N LYS A 21 -6.74 11.50 11.21
CA LYS A 21 -7.18 12.86 10.90
C LYS A 21 -6.26 13.48 9.84
N PRO A 22 -6.76 14.34 8.94
CA PRO A 22 -5.96 14.92 7.85
C PRO A 22 -4.63 15.55 8.29
N TRP A 23 -4.64 16.29 9.41
CA TRP A 23 -3.45 16.96 9.94
C TRP A 23 -2.41 16.01 10.58
N GLN A 24 -2.79 14.77 10.92
CA GLN A 24 -1.84 13.78 11.43
C GLN A 24 -0.98 13.17 10.32
N ARG A 25 -1.42 13.27 9.06
CA ARG A 25 -0.72 12.68 7.91
C ARG A 25 0.70 13.22 7.74
N GLY A 26 0.94 14.49 8.09
CA GLY A 26 2.30 15.06 8.03
C GLY A 26 3.31 14.34 8.93
N THR A 27 2.87 13.82 10.07
CA THR A 27 3.73 13.06 11.00
C THR A 27 3.74 11.57 10.66
N LEU A 28 2.62 11.02 10.21
CA LEU A 28 2.47 9.58 9.96
C LEU A 28 2.94 9.13 8.57
N ALA A 29 3.16 10.06 7.63
CA ALA A 29 3.61 9.77 6.27
C ALA A 29 4.82 10.66 5.93
N ARG A 30 5.88 10.57 6.73
CA ARG A 30 7.09 11.37 6.49
C ARG A 30 7.80 10.90 5.21
N PRO A 31 8.48 11.80 4.48
CA PRO A 31 9.18 11.44 3.25
C PRO A 31 10.26 10.35 3.43
N ASP A 32 10.92 10.30 4.58
CA ASP A 32 11.97 9.32 4.89
C ASP A 32 11.44 7.93 5.28
N MET A 33 10.11 7.79 5.43
CA MET A 33 9.44 6.51 5.70
C MET A 33 8.82 5.91 4.43
N GLN A 34 9.04 6.53 3.26
CA GLN A 34 8.54 6.00 1.99
C GLN A 34 9.19 4.64 1.70
N LEU A 35 8.39 3.71 1.20
CA LEU A 35 8.88 2.39 0.78
C LEU A 35 9.80 2.51 -0.45
N GLU A 36 9.55 3.52 -1.28
CA GLU A 36 10.36 3.85 -2.42
C GLU A 36 11.37 4.93 -2.05
N ALA A 37 12.65 4.62 -2.21
CA ALA A 37 13.75 5.52 -1.88
C ALA A 37 14.00 6.53 -3.00
N ASP A 38 13.74 6.16 -4.26
CA ASP A 38 13.86 7.05 -5.42
C ASP A 38 12.55 7.05 -6.23
N PRO A 39 11.62 7.99 -5.94
CA PRO A 39 10.33 8.01 -6.60
C PRO A 39 10.42 8.34 -8.09
N VAL A 40 11.50 9.00 -8.54
CA VAL A 40 11.67 9.35 -9.95
C VAL A 40 12.06 8.11 -10.75
N GLN A 41 13.04 7.35 -10.26
CA GLN A 41 13.42 6.08 -10.91
C GLN A 41 12.25 5.10 -10.91
N ALA A 42 11.56 4.94 -9.79
CA ALA A 42 10.41 4.04 -9.70
C ALA A 42 9.29 4.40 -10.70
N GLN A 43 9.02 5.70 -10.90
CA GLN A 43 8.02 6.15 -11.87
C GLN A 43 8.47 5.91 -13.31
N LEU A 44 9.76 6.06 -13.62
CA LEU A 44 10.31 5.74 -14.94
C LEU A 44 10.20 4.24 -15.23
N ASP A 45 10.55 3.40 -14.26
CA ASP A 45 10.41 1.95 -14.36
C ASP A 45 8.96 1.54 -14.56
N ASP A 46 8.03 2.17 -13.83
CA ASP A 46 6.58 1.95 -14.01
C ASP A 46 6.11 2.34 -15.40
N HIS A 47 6.56 3.48 -15.93
CA HIS A 47 6.20 3.91 -17.26
C HIS A 47 6.71 2.94 -18.34
N ILE A 48 7.95 2.46 -18.20
CA ILE A 48 8.53 1.45 -19.10
C ILE A 48 7.77 0.13 -19.00
N TYR A 49 7.50 -0.33 -17.78
CA TYR A 49 6.79 -1.58 -17.52
C TYR A 49 5.38 -1.54 -18.11
N PHE A 50 4.63 -0.48 -17.83
CA PHE A 50 3.29 -0.29 -18.38
C PHE A 50 3.31 -0.21 -19.91
N SER A 51 4.27 0.50 -20.51
CA SER A 51 4.38 0.59 -21.97
C SER A 51 4.63 -0.77 -22.64
N LYS A 52 5.23 -1.73 -21.93
CA LYS A 52 5.58 -3.04 -22.46
C LYS A 52 4.58 -4.14 -22.09
N GLU A 53 4.00 -4.05 -20.90
CA GLU A 53 3.29 -5.17 -20.25
C GLU A 53 1.95 -4.71 -19.64
N ALA A 54 1.37 -3.60 -20.12
CA ALA A 54 0.12 -3.00 -19.63
C ALA A 54 -1.07 -3.96 -19.42
N ALA A 55 -1.08 -5.10 -20.11
CA ALA A 55 -2.10 -6.15 -19.99
C ALA A 55 -2.06 -6.90 -18.64
N SER A 56 -0.97 -6.83 -17.86
CA SER A 56 -0.87 -7.43 -16.51
C SER A 56 -1.31 -6.49 -15.40
N GLY A 57 -1.42 -5.19 -15.69
CA GLY A 57 -1.72 -4.13 -14.72
C GLY A 57 -0.46 -3.41 -14.22
N GLY A 58 -0.61 -2.16 -13.77
CA GLY A 58 0.48 -1.36 -13.21
C GLY A 58 0.60 -1.48 -11.69
N ARG A 59 1.65 -0.88 -11.09
CA ARG A 59 1.74 -0.71 -9.64
C ARG A 59 0.73 0.34 -9.15
N GLY A 60 0.07 0.08 -8.02
CA GLY A 60 -0.84 1.03 -7.35
C GLY A 60 -2.34 0.80 -7.59
N PHE A 61 -3.17 1.62 -6.93
CA PHE A 61 -4.64 1.48 -6.91
C PHE A 61 -5.34 1.65 -8.28
N GLY A 62 -4.64 2.14 -9.31
CA GLY A 62 -5.15 2.32 -10.68
C GLY A 62 -4.61 1.32 -11.70
N GLY A 63 -3.82 0.33 -11.29
CA GLY A 63 -3.18 -0.63 -12.20
C GLY A 63 -4.10 -1.72 -12.74
N GLY A 64 -5.13 -1.37 -13.52
CA GLY A 64 -5.96 -2.35 -14.22
C GLY A 64 -5.25 -2.90 -15.47
N GLY A 65 -5.18 -4.22 -15.61
CA GLY A 65 -4.52 -4.96 -16.71
C GLY A 65 -5.18 -4.86 -18.08
N CYS A 66 -5.80 -3.74 -18.40
CA CYS A 66 -6.31 -3.42 -19.73
C CYS A 66 -5.48 -2.34 -20.44
N GLY A 67 -4.40 -1.83 -19.81
CA GLY A 67 -3.50 -0.87 -20.42
C GLY A 67 -4.02 0.57 -20.52
N CYS A 68 -5.12 0.89 -19.86
CA CYS A 68 -5.63 2.25 -19.74
C CYS A 68 -5.30 2.79 -18.33
N ASN A 69 -4.19 3.54 -18.20
CA ASN A 69 -3.91 4.37 -17.01
C ASN A 69 -4.28 5.82 -17.34
#